data_AF-A0A094FFK1-F1
#
_entry.id   AF-A0A094FFK1-F1
#
_cell.length_a   1.000
_cell.length_b   1.000
_cell.length_c   1.000
_cell.angle_alpha   90.00
_cell.angle_beta   90.00
_cell.angle_gamma   90.00
#
_symmetry.space_group_name_H-M   'P 1'
#
loop_
_entity.id
_entity.type
_entity.pdbx_description
1 polymer ?
#
loop_
_entity_poly.entity_id
_entity_poly.type
_entity_poly.pdbx_seq_one_letter_code
_entity_poly.pdbx_strand_id
1 'polypeptide(L)'
;MSLKLAPITEDDAPAISTLLIAAFKDDLYQRVEYQTDESLVELHKYETKKTISLIQDPTRVLQKVIDTVTGRTLSFGRLSTPSATANIDGDDNDEDDWPESCNKEMCVPYMAKMKEMKTEILGERPHYQLDLLATDPEYQGRGAGALLVRWAISYALAEKVPLYIDASQGPGMVLYQKLGFKLMKSFEIDIAVDGVDQKYLTCGLVFEPENTYYKCGPTHAVVAISETVDKHKGRTTSGGYCRQASGRGAAAGREAGQHQGAGGSRGERGRGAAAAGQRVTGLAANQAQRRILEGQHRRRGWVMH
;
A
#
# COMPACT_ATOMS: atom_id res chain seq x y z
N MET A 1 9.15 -25.21 14.80
CA MET A 1 9.16 -23.91 14.10
C MET A 1 8.26 -22.95 14.86
N SER A 2 8.78 -21.80 15.27
CA SER A 2 8.04 -20.81 16.04
C SER A 2 8.25 -19.44 15.39
N LEU A 3 7.17 -18.86 14.86
CA LEU A 3 7.24 -17.66 14.02
C LEU A 3 7.07 -16.38 14.84
N LYS A 4 7.90 -15.38 14.58
CA LYS A 4 7.81 -14.06 15.24
C LYS A 4 8.11 -12.93 14.26
N LEU A 5 7.34 -11.85 14.37
CA LEU A 5 7.61 -10.57 13.70
C LEU A 5 8.81 -9.86 14.36
N ALA A 6 9.70 -9.31 13.54
CA ALA A 6 10.85 -8.52 13.95
C ALA A 6 11.09 -7.37 12.95
N PRO A 7 11.55 -6.19 13.41
CA PRO A 7 11.92 -5.12 12.49
C PRO A 7 13.07 -5.59 11.59
N ILE A 8 13.10 -5.04 10.37
CA ILE A 8 14.24 -5.18 9.44
C ILE A 8 15.28 -4.12 9.81
N THR A 9 16.55 -4.51 9.91
CA THR A 9 17.69 -3.61 10.08
C THR A 9 18.52 -3.54 8.81
N GLU A 10 19.44 -2.58 8.72
CA GLU A 10 20.32 -2.46 7.55
C GLU A 10 21.16 -3.73 7.32
N ASP A 11 21.59 -4.40 8.41
CA ASP A 11 22.31 -5.69 8.36
C ASP A 11 21.49 -6.82 7.72
N ASP A 12 20.16 -6.74 7.72
CA ASP A 12 19.30 -7.74 7.09
C ASP A 12 19.23 -7.57 5.56
N ALA A 13 19.54 -6.39 5.03
CA ALA A 13 19.23 -6.03 3.65
C ALA A 13 19.78 -7.02 2.60
N PRO A 14 21.04 -7.52 2.70
CA PRO A 14 21.53 -8.53 1.75
C PRO A 14 20.74 -9.84 1.81
N ALA A 15 20.36 -10.30 3.01
CA ALA A 15 19.61 -11.53 3.20
C ALA A 15 18.15 -11.40 2.72
N ILE A 16 17.55 -10.21 2.93
CA ILE A 16 16.23 -9.87 2.39
C ILE A 16 16.22 -9.91 0.87
N SER A 17 17.27 -9.37 0.24
CA SER A 17 17.44 -9.38 -1.20
C SER A 17 17.60 -10.81 -1.77
N THR A 18 18.40 -11.65 -1.11
CA THR A 18 18.50 -13.08 -1.47
C THR A 18 17.16 -13.81 -1.34
N LEU A 19 16.41 -13.53 -0.27
CA LEU A 19 15.09 -14.13 -0.05
C LEU A 19 14.09 -13.70 -1.13
N LEU A 20 14.08 -12.41 -1.50
CA LEU A 20 13.23 -11.87 -2.57
C LEU A 20 13.45 -12.65 -3.87
N ILE A 21 14.69 -12.71 -4.34
CA ILE A 21 15.04 -13.40 -5.59
C ILE A 21 14.59 -14.87 -5.55
N ALA A 22 14.84 -15.55 -4.42
CA ALA A 22 14.46 -16.95 -4.24
C ALA A 22 12.93 -17.15 -4.20
N ALA A 23 12.18 -16.22 -3.62
CA ALA A 23 10.73 -16.30 -3.49
C ALA A 23 10.01 -16.10 -4.82
N PHE A 24 10.56 -15.28 -5.71
CA PHE A 24 10.00 -14.94 -7.02
C PHE A 24 10.71 -15.64 -8.18
N LYS A 25 11.62 -16.59 -7.92
CA LYS A 25 12.37 -17.30 -8.97
C LYS A 25 11.50 -17.94 -10.07
N ASP A 26 10.32 -18.41 -9.68
CA ASP A 26 9.35 -19.09 -10.56
C ASP A 26 8.24 -18.13 -11.04
N ASP A 27 8.26 -16.87 -10.59
CA ASP A 27 7.31 -15.85 -11.02
C ASP A 27 7.67 -15.37 -12.43
N LEU A 28 6.69 -15.36 -13.33
CA LEU A 28 6.93 -15.06 -14.74
C LEU A 28 7.40 -13.61 -14.95
N TYR A 29 6.96 -12.67 -14.12
CA TYR A 29 7.36 -11.27 -14.24
C TYR A 29 8.84 -11.09 -13.88
N GLN A 30 9.30 -11.65 -12.76
CA GLN A 30 10.73 -11.59 -12.41
C GLN A 30 11.62 -12.19 -13.50
N ARG A 31 11.18 -13.31 -14.10
CA ARG A 31 11.94 -13.99 -15.17
C ARG A 31 12.04 -13.18 -16.46
N VAL A 32 11.09 -12.29 -16.73
CA VAL A 32 11.14 -11.39 -17.89
C VAL A 32 11.88 -10.11 -17.57
N GLU A 33 11.76 -9.64 -16.33
CA GLU A 33 12.47 -8.47 -15.83
C GLU A 33 13.99 -8.71 -15.76
N TYR A 34 14.42 -9.87 -15.25
CA TYR A 34 15.81 -10.28 -15.06
C TYR A 34 16.04 -11.67 -15.66
N GLN A 35 16.62 -11.71 -16.87
CA GLN A 35 16.70 -12.91 -17.70
C GLN A 35 17.98 -13.74 -17.49
N THR A 36 18.99 -13.19 -16.81
CA THR A 36 20.29 -13.86 -16.61
C THR A 36 20.73 -13.86 -15.15
N ASP A 37 21.64 -14.78 -14.79
CA ASP A 37 22.21 -14.82 -13.44
C ASP A 37 22.95 -13.51 -13.10
N GLU A 38 23.61 -12.87 -14.06
CA GLU A 38 24.24 -11.56 -13.88
C GLU A 38 23.21 -10.47 -13.56
N SER A 39 22.06 -10.48 -14.25
CA SER A 39 20.97 -9.54 -13.97
C SER A 39 20.38 -9.74 -12.57
N LEU A 40 20.34 -10.98 -12.07
CA LEU A 40 19.92 -11.27 -10.68
C LEU A 40 20.94 -10.77 -9.65
N VAL A 41 22.24 -10.75 -9.97
CA VAL A 41 23.26 -10.14 -9.12
C VAL A 41 23.09 -8.61 -9.05
N GLU A 42 22.68 -7.97 -10.15
CA GLU A 42 22.35 -6.54 -10.15
C GLU A 42 21.09 -6.23 -9.38
N LEU A 43 20.01 -7.00 -9.60
CA LEU A 43 18.79 -6.96 -8.78
C LEU A 43 19.14 -7.10 -7.30
N HIS A 44 20.03 -8.04 -6.95
CA HIS A 44 20.41 -8.27 -5.57
C HIS A 44 21.01 -7.01 -4.92
N LYS A 45 21.94 -6.36 -5.63
CA LYS A 45 22.57 -5.10 -5.19
C LYS A 45 21.56 -3.97 -5.10
N TYR A 46 20.66 -3.84 -6.08
CA TYR A 46 19.62 -2.82 -6.10
C TYR A 46 18.66 -2.98 -4.91
N GLU A 47 18.11 -4.17 -4.70
CA GLU A 47 17.18 -4.44 -3.60
C GLU A 47 17.83 -4.33 -2.21
N THR A 48 19.13 -4.61 -2.11
CA THR A 48 19.89 -4.36 -0.88
C THR A 48 19.93 -2.86 -0.57
N LYS A 49 20.29 -2.02 -1.55
CA LYS A 49 20.31 -0.55 -1.39
C LYS A 49 18.92 0.02 -1.14
N LYS A 50 17.91 -0.44 -1.90
CA LYS A 50 16.50 -0.04 -1.75
C LYS A 50 16.00 -0.36 -0.36
N THR A 51 16.28 -1.57 0.16
CA THR A 51 15.90 -1.94 1.53
C THR A 51 16.51 -1.00 2.57
N ILE A 52 17.80 -0.65 2.46
CA ILE A 52 18.45 0.30 3.37
C ILE A 52 17.78 1.69 3.30
N SER A 53 17.51 2.18 2.09
CA SER A 53 16.82 3.47 1.90
C SER A 53 15.41 3.47 2.51
N LEU A 54 14.63 2.41 2.28
CA LEU A 54 13.27 2.29 2.81
C LEU A 54 13.22 2.16 4.34
N ILE A 55 14.27 1.64 4.99
CA ILE A 55 14.37 1.64 6.46
C ILE A 55 14.42 3.07 7.02
N GLN A 56 14.99 4.00 6.26
CA GLN A 56 15.16 5.40 6.67
C GLN A 56 13.95 6.28 6.33
N ASP A 57 13.04 5.79 5.48
CA ASP A 57 11.84 6.51 5.08
C ASP A 57 10.72 6.38 6.14
N PRO A 58 10.30 7.49 6.79
CA PRO A 58 9.26 7.46 7.81
C PRO A 58 7.85 7.13 7.28
N THR A 59 7.67 7.12 5.95
CA THR A 59 6.41 6.77 5.29
C THR A 59 6.32 5.29 4.92
N ARG A 60 7.38 4.52 5.21
CA ARG A 60 7.51 3.09 4.96
C ARG A 60 7.66 2.34 6.28
N VAL A 61 7.07 1.15 6.34
CA VAL A 61 7.23 0.24 7.48
C VAL A 61 7.61 -1.13 6.98
N LEU A 62 8.74 -1.64 7.46
CA LEU A 62 9.33 -2.91 7.04
C LEU A 62 9.32 -3.92 8.18
N GLN A 63 8.93 -5.15 7.87
CA GLN A 63 8.84 -6.24 8.85
C GLN A 63 9.32 -7.55 8.27
N LYS A 64 10.02 -8.34 9.10
CA LYS A 64 10.42 -9.72 8.78
C LYS A 64 9.80 -10.70 9.76
N VAL A 65 9.60 -11.93 9.29
CA VAL A 65 9.23 -13.06 10.13
C VAL A 65 10.47 -13.94 10.30
N ILE A 66 10.83 -14.19 11.55
CA ILE A 66 11.92 -15.09 11.90
C ILE A 66 11.38 -16.39 12.51
N ASP A 67 12.12 -17.49 12.33
CA ASP A 67 11.97 -18.67 13.18
C ASP A 67 12.79 -18.47 14.45
N THR A 68 12.13 -18.44 15.61
CA THR A 68 12.79 -18.14 16.88
C THR A 68 13.73 -19.25 17.36
N VAL A 69 13.67 -20.43 16.74
CA VAL A 69 14.59 -21.54 17.06
C VAL A 69 15.93 -21.36 16.34
N THR A 70 15.89 -20.99 15.05
CA THR A 70 17.09 -20.89 14.20
C THR A 70 17.61 -19.46 14.04
N GLY A 71 16.78 -18.45 14.32
CA GLY A 71 17.06 -17.04 14.04
C GLY A 71 16.95 -16.66 12.56
N ARG A 72 16.65 -17.62 11.67
CA ARG A 72 16.58 -17.38 10.22
C ARG A 72 15.37 -16.51 9.88
N THR A 73 15.59 -15.54 8.99
CA THR A 73 14.52 -14.79 8.32
C THR A 73 13.83 -15.68 7.30
N LEU A 74 12.52 -15.87 7.43
CA LEU A 74 11.73 -16.76 6.58
C LEU A 74 10.82 -16.01 5.60
N SER A 75 10.49 -14.75 5.93
CA SER A 75 9.60 -13.93 5.12
C SER A 75 9.78 -12.48 5.49
N PHE A 76 9.45 -11.56 4.59
CA PHE A 76 9.41 -10.15 4.88
C PHE A 76 8.33 -9.44 4.08
N GLY A 77 7.95 -8.25 4.54
CA GLY A 77 7.01 -7.38 3.85
C GLY A 77 7.34 -5.90 4.01
N ARG A 78 6.90 -5.11 3.02
CA ARG A 78 7.05 -3.65 2.92
C ARG A 78 5.67 -3.02 2.87
N LEU A 79 5.42 -2.04 3.73
CA LEU A 79 4.14 -1.35 3.84
C LEU A 79 4.31 0.16 3.62
N SER A 80 3.60 0.69 2.63
CA SER A 80 3.37 2.13 2.45
C SER A 80 2.30 2.62 3.41
N THR A 81 2.57 3.76 4.04
CA THR A 81 1.55 4.51 4.80
C THR A 81 0.65 5.33 3.88
N PRO A 82 -0.53 5.78 4.35
CA PRO A 82 -1.40 6.68 3.59
C PRO A 82 -0.73 7.99 3.17
N SER A 83 0.29 8.44 3.90
CA SER A 83 1.07 9.62 3.54
C SER A 83 1.99 9.35 2.35
N ALA A 84 2.52 8.13 2.20
CA ALA A 84 3.29 7.75 1.01
C ALA A 84 2.37 7.68 -0.21
N THR A 85 1.23 7.00 -0.07
CA THR A 85 0.30 6.76 -1.19
C THR A 85 -0.45 8.02 -1.65
N ALA A 86 -0.54 9.05 -0.80
CA ALA A 86 -1.15 10.34 -1.15
C ALA A 86 -0.23 11.19 -2.07
N ASN A 87 1.06 10.89 -2.13
CA ASN A 87 1.98 11.56 -3.04
C ASN A 87 2.01 10.82 -4.38
N ILE A 88 1.12 11.21 -5.30
CA ILE A 88 1.01 10.60 -6.65
C ILE A 88 2.28 10.84 -7.51
N ASP A 89 3.05 11.86 -7.15
CA ASP A 89 4.31 12.28 -7.78
C ASP A 89 5.56 11.64 -7.15
N GLY A 90 5.42 10.90 -6.05
CA GLY A 90 6.52 10.27 -5.30
C GLY A 90 6.48 8.75 -5.39
N ASP A 91 6.31 8.20 -6.60
CA ASP A 91 6.49 6.77 -6.82
C ASP A 91 7.98 6.46 -6.64
N ASP A 92 8.34 5.59 -5.70
CA ASP A 92 9.73 5.14 -5.42
C ASP A 92 10.35 4.31 -6.57
N ASN A 93 9.83 4.48 -7.78
CA ASN A 93 10.16 3.76 -8.99
C ASN A 93 10.52 4.76 -10.09
N ASP A 94 11.45 5.67 -9.78
CA ASP A 94 12.15 6.40 -10.83
C ASP A 94 12.88 5.37 -11.69
N GLU A 95 12.47 5.30 -12.97
CA GLU A 95 13.04 4.38 -13.97
C GLU A 95 14.57 4.54 -14.07
N ASP A 96 15.06 5.74 -13.78
CA ASP A 96 16.49 6.09 -13.76
C ASP A 96 17.27 5.37 -12.66
N ASP A 97 16.60 4.94 -11.58
CA ASP A 97 17.24 4.22 -10.47
C ASP A 97 17.30 2.70 -10.69
N TRP A 98 16.60 2.16 -11.69
CA TRP A 98 16.55 0.73 -11.96
C TRP A 98 17.89 0.21 -12.50
N PRO A 99 18.26 -1.05 -12.20
CA PRO A 99 19.42 -1.69 -12.81
C PRO A 99 19.41 -1.59 -14.34
N GLU A 100 20.58 -1.45 -14.95
CA GLU A 100 20.71 -1.43 -16.41
C GLU A 100 20.21 -2.73 -17.04
N SER A 101 20.40 -3.85 -16.33
CA SER A 101 19.90 -5.16 -16.74
C SER A 101 18.37 -5.35 -16.61
N CYS A 102 17.65 -4.42 -15.98
CA CYS A 102 16.19 -4.48 -15.89
C CYS A 102 15.58 -4.31 -17.29
N ASN A 103 14.66 -5.20 -17.67
CA ASN A 103 13.91 -5.08 -18.92
C ASN A 103 12.89 -3.93 -18.87
N LYS A 104 13.36 -2.69 -19.07
CA LYS A 104 12.53 -1.47 -18.96
C LYS A 104 11.40 -1.43 -19.99
N GLU A 105 11.62 -1.97 -21.20
CA GLU A 105 10.60 -2.04 -22.25
C GLU A 105 9.34 -2.77 -21.80
N MET A 106 9.49 -3.78 -20.93
CA MET A 106 8.38 -4.50 -20.33
C MET A 106 7.91 -3.86 -19.01
N CYS A 107 8.84 -3.44 -18.15
CA CYS A 107 8.52 -2.99 -16.80
C CYS A 107 7.79 -1.64 -16.76
N VAL A 108 8.18 -0.67 -17.58
CA VAL A 108 7.55 0.66 -17.63
C VAL A 108 6.05 0.58 -17.97
N PRO A 109 5.62 -0.07 -19.07
CA PRO A 109 4.20 -0.17 -19.38
C PRO A 109 3.43 -1.03 -18.36
N TYR A 110 4.07 -2.04 -17.77
CA TYR A 110 3.46 -2.83 -16.69
C TYR A 110 3.17 -1.98 -15.44
N MET A 111 4.15 -1.20 -14.99
CA MET A 111 4.01 -0.28 -13.85
C MET A 111 2.95 0.79 -14.12
N ALA A 112 2.87 1.29 -15.35
CA ALA A 112 1.81 2.22 -15.76
C ALA A 112 0.41 1.60 -15.62
N LYS A 113 0.22 0.34 -16.06
CA LYS A 113 -1.06 -0.38 -15.88
C LYS A 113 -1.38 -0.64 -14.42
N MET A 114 -0.38 -0.97 -13.58
CA MET A 114 -0.59 -1.09 -12.14
C MET A 114 -1.07 0.22 -11.52
N LYS A 115 -0.44 1.35 -11.90
CA LYS A 115 -0.82 2.69 -11.44
C LYS A 115 -2.24 3.06 -11.89
N GLU A 116 -2.59 2.77 -13.14
CA GLU A 116 -3.93 2.97 -13.69
C GLU A 116 -4.97 2.17 -12.89
N MET A 117 -4.78 0.86 -12.74
CA MET A 117 -5.68 -0.01 -11.99
C MET A 117 -5.87 0.47 -10.55
N LYS A 118 -4.78 0.83 -9.86
CA LYS A 118 -4.84 1.36 -8.50
C LYS A 118 -5.66 2.66 -8.44
N THR A 119 -5.44 3.56 -9.39
CA THR A 119 -6.17 4.84 -9.50
C THR A 119 -7.66 4.60 -9.73
N GLU A 120 -8.04 3.62 -10.54
CA GLU A 120 -9.46 3.30 -10.77
C GLU A 120 -10.14 2.67 -9.54
N ILE A 121 -9.41 1.84 -8.77
CA ILE A 121 -9.95 1.19 -7.57
C ILE A 121 -10.08 2.18 -6.40
N LEU A 122 -9.04 2.98 -6.17
CA LEU A 122 -8.89 3.78 -4.96
C LEU A 122 -9.10 5.27 -5.21
N GLY A 123 -8.88 5.77 -6.42
CA GLY A 123 -8.83 7.20 -6.70
C GLY A 123 -7.82 7.90 -5.79
N GLU A 124 -8.24 9.01 -5.19
CA GLU A 124 -7.44 9.77 -4.22
C GLU A 124 -7.62 9.27 -2.77
N ARG A 125 -8.26 8.12 -2.55
CA ARG A 125 -8.51 7.62 -1.19
C ARG A 125 -7.18 7.32 -0.49
N PRO A 126 -6.92 7.87 0.72
CA PRO A 126 -5.77 7.46 1.52
C PRO A 126 -5.88 5.96 1.80
N HIS A 127 -4.79 5.23 1.68
CA HIS A 127 -4.76 3.79 1.88
C HIS A 127 -3.37 3.34 2.36
N TYR A 128 -3.33 2.25 3.10
CA TYR A 128 -2.10 1.49 3.22
C TYR A 128 -1.89 0.67 1.94
N GLN A 129 -0.64 0.45 1.54
CA GLN A 129 -0.31 -0.47 0.45
C GLN A 129 0.76 -1.45 0.94
N LEU A 130 0.48 -2.75 0.88
CA LEU A 130 1.51 -3.76 1.13
C LEU A 130 2.24 -3.97 -0.20
N ASP A 131 3.33 -3.22 -0.38
CA ASP A 131 4.07 -3.09 -1.65
C ASP A 131 4.76 -4.38 -2.06
N LEU A 132 5.21 -5.16 -1.07
CA LEU A 132 5.93 -6.39 -1.32
C LEU A 132 5.72 -7.35 -0.15
N LEU A 133 5.53 -8.63 -0.47
CA LEU A 133 5.55 -9.72 0.48
C LEU A 133 6.26 -10.91 -0.16
N ALA A 134 7.34 -11.36 0.46
CA ALA A 134 8.08 -12.53 0.01
C ALA A 134 8.19 -13.55 1.15
N THR A 135 8.01 -14.82 0.83
CA THR A 135 8.25 -15.94 1.76
C THR A 135 9.21 -16.90 1.10
N ASP A 136 10.24 -17.31 1.82
CA ASP A 136 11.19 -18.32 1.39
C ASP A 136 10.44 -19.57 0.89
N PRO A 137 10.72 -20.06 -0.34
CA PRO A 137 9.97 -21.14 -0.95
C PRO A 137 9.95 -22.42 -0.10
N GLU A 138 11.00 -22.72 0.67
CA GLU A 138 11.05 -23.90 1.54
C GLU A 138 10.07 -23.79 2.74
N TYR A 139 9.64 -22.58 3.07
CA TYR A 139 8.84 -22.23 4.25
C TYR A 139 7.44 -21.71 3.90
N GLN A 140 7.05 -21.73 2.63
CA GLN A 140 5.69 -21.40 2.20
C GLN A 140 4.66 -22.38 2.78
N GLY A 141 3.41 -21.92 2.90
CA GLY A 141 2.31 -22.71 3.48
C GLY A 141 2.38 -22.92 5.00
N ARG A 142 3.38 -22.34 5.69
CA ARG A 142 3.60 -22.50 7.14
C ARG A 142 3.17 -21.29 7.99
N GLY A 143 2.51 -20.31 7.36
CA GLY A 143 1.91 -19.17 8.05
C GLY A 143 2.76 -17.89 8.15
N ALA A 144 4.00 -17.88 7.66
CA ALA A 144 4.86 -16.68 7.69
C ALA A 144 4.25 -15.50 6.91
N GLY A 145 3.86 -15.71 5.65
CA GLY A 145 3.16 -14.68 4.87
C GLY A 145 1.83 -14.24 5.52
N ALA A 146 1.05 -15.17 6.08
CA ALA A 146 -0.19 -14.83 6.77
C ALA A 146 0.03 -13.91 7.98
N LEU A 147 1.16 -14.06 8.68
CA LEU A 147 1.53 -13.22 9.81
C LEU A 147 1.82 -11.78 9.36
N LEU A 148 2.49 -11.59 8.23
CA LEU A 148 2.74 -10.27 7.63
C LEU A 148 1.46 -9.60 7.14
N VAL A 149 0.57 -10.34 6.45
CA VAL A 149 -0.70 -9.75 6.00
C VAL A 149 -1.56 -9.31 7.19
N ARG A 150 -1.62 -10.12 8.27
CA ARG A 150 -2.32 -9.72 9.50
C ARG A 150 -1.68 -8.51 10.18
N TRP A 151 -0.36 -8.42 10.14
CA TRP A 151 0.37 -7.24 10.61
C TRP A 151 -0.02 -5.99 9.81
N ALA A 152 -0.05 -6.05 8.47
CA ALA A 152 -0.51 -4.95 7.63
C ALA A 152 -1.98 -4.58 7.88
N ILE A 153 -2.88 -5.57 7.97
CA ILE A 153 -4.30 -5.36 8.32
C ILE A 153 -4.44 -4.63 9.66
N SER A 154 -3.55 -4.86 10.63
CA SER A 154 -3.63 -4.20 11.93
C SER A 154 -3.49 -2.67 11.84
N TYR A 155 -2.72 -2.15 10.87
CA TYR A 155 -2.63 -0.72 10.60
C TYR A 155 -3.94 -0.19 10.01
N ALA A 156 -4.47 -0.88 9.00
CA ALA A 156 -5.74 -0.55 8.36
C ALA A 156 -6.90 -0.48 9.36
N LEU A 157 -6.98 -1.47 10.27
CA LEU A 157 -7.99 -1.51 11.33
C LEU A 157 -7.81 -0.40 12.37
N ALA A 158 -6.57 -0.11 12.77
CA ALA A 158 -6.28 0.90 13.79
C ALA A 158 -6.68 2.31 13.33
N GLU A 159 -6.46 2.62 12.05
CA GLU A 159 -6.71 3.94 11.48
C GLU A 159 -8.02 4.03 10.70
N LYS A 160 -8.71 2.90 10.49
CA LYS A 160 -9.92 2.79 9.68
C LYS A 160 -9.70 3.32 8.26
N VAL A 161 -8.60 2.86 7.67
CA VAL A 161 -8.13 3.24 6.33
C VAL A 161 -7.99 1.94 5.51
N PRO A 162 -8.37 1.92 4.21
CA PRO A 162 -8.24 0.72 3.38
C PRO A 162 -6.80 0.23 3.28
N LEU A 163 -6.63 -1.07 3.02
CA LEU A 163 -5.34 -1.67 2.67
C LEU A 163 -5.43 -2.29 1.28
N TYR A 164 -4.51 -1.89 0.41
CA TYR A 164 -4.40 -2.31 -0.97
C TYR A 164 -3.24 -3.27 -1.18
N ILE A 165 -3.44 -4.23 -2.08
CA ILE A 165 -2.43 -5.17 -2.58
C ILE A 165 -2.65 -5.33 -4.08
N ASP A 166 -1.61 -5.15 -4.89
CA ASP A 166 -1.52 -5.79 -6.19
C ASP A 166 -0.81 -7.15 -6.05
N ALA A 167 -1.33 -8.16 -6.73
CA ALA A 167 -0.83 -9.52 -6.64
C ALA A 167 -0.89 -10.21 -8.00
N SER A 168 0.15 -10.97 -8.31
CA SER A 168 0.11 -11.92 -9.41
C SER A 168 -0.87 -13.06 -9.11
N GLN A 169 -1.33 -13.73 -10.16
CA GLN A 169 -2.12 -14.94 -9.99
C GLN A 169 -1.27 -16.03 -9.32
N GLY A 170 -1.65 -16.46 -8.11
CA GLY A 170 -0.88 -17.47 -7.40
C GLY A 170 -1.38 -17.79 -6.00
N PRO A 171 -0.60 -18.53 -5.19
CA PRO A 171 -0.98 -18.95 -3.84
C PRO A 171 -1.32 -17.78 -2.89
N GLY A 172 -0.74 -16.60 -3.13
CA GLY A 172 -1.04 -15.39 -2.37
C GLY A 172 -2.51 -14.98 -2.43
N MET A 173 -3.18 -15.15 -3.58
CA MET A 173 -4.59 -14.78 -3.77
C MET A 173 -5.51 -15.48 -2.78
N VAL A 174 -5.33 -16.79 -2.59
CA VAL A 174 -6.13 -17.60 -1.66
C VAL A 174 -5.91 -17.12 -0.23
N LEU A 175 -4.68 -16.75 0.12
CA LEU A 175 -4.35 -16.19 1.43
C LEU A 175 -5.06 -14.85 1.65
N TYR A 176 -4.93 -13.92 0.71
CA TYR A 176 -5.53 -12.59 0.82
C TYR A 176 -7.05 -12.66 0.96
N GLN A 177 -7.72 -13.44 0.12
CA GLN A 177 -9.17 -13.64 0.18
C GLN A 177 -9.62 -14.23 1.53
N LYS A 178 -8.92 -15.25 2.04
CA LYS A 178 -9.20 -15.83 3.38
C LYS A 178 -9.03 -14.81 4.51
N LEU A 179 -8.20 -13.79 4.31
CA LEU A 179 -7.97 -12.72 5.26
C LEU A 179 -8.89 -11.50 5.05
N GLY A 180 -9.88 -11.60 4.16
CA GLY A 180 -10.93 -10.60 3.99
C GLY A 180 -10.69 -9.59 2.87
N PHE A 181 -9.64 -9.77 2.06
CA PHE A 181 -9.45 -8.96 0.87
C PHE A 181 -10.47 -9.33 -0.21
N LYS A 182 -10.98 -8.32 -0.91
CA LYS A 182 -11.86 -8.47 -2.07
C LYS A 182 -11.08 -8.16 -3.33
N LEU A 183 -11.22 -9.01 -4.36
CA LEU A 183 -10.74 -8.72 -5.71
C LEU A 183 -11.59 -7.59 -6.28
N MET A 184 -10.95 -6.49 -6.68
CA MET A 184 -11.64 -5.30 -7.19
C MET A 184 -11.51 -5.17 -8.70
N LYS A 185 -10.29 -5.34 -9.22
CA LYS A 185 -9.99 -5.28 -10.66
C LYS A 185 -8.79 -6.16 -10.98
N SER A 186 -8.61 -6.47 -12.25
CA SER A 186 -7.43 -7.15 -12.77
C SER A 186 -7.13 -6.68 -14.19
N PHE A 187 -5.88 -6.83 -14.61
CA PHE A 187 -5.49 -6.64 -16.00
C PHE A 187 -4.49 -7.73 -16.41
N GLU A 188 -4.38 -7.94 -17.71
CA GLU A 188 -3.39 -8.83 -18.30
C GLU A 188 -2.40 -8.04 -19.16
N ILE A 189 -1.17 -8.54 -19.22
CA ILE A 189 -0.18 -8.17 -20.21
C ILE A 189 0.33 -9.41 -20.93
N ASP A 190 0.78 -9.21 -22.16
CA ASP A 190 1.56 -10.20 -22.89
C ASP A 190 3.01 -10.10 -22.45
N ILE A 191 3.60 -11.24 -22.09
CA ILE A 191 5.00 -11.37 -21.72
C ILE A 191 5.63 -12.52 -22.50
N ALA A 192 6.90 -12.37 -22.88
CA ALA A 192 7.67 -13.44 -23.52
C ALA A 192 8.67 -14.02 -22.53
N VAL A 193 8.44 -15.26 -22.09
CA VAL A 193 9.33 -15.97 -21.15
C VAL A 193 10.02 -17.09 -21.91
N ASP A 194 11.35 -17.08 -21.95
CA ASP A 194 12.17 -18.04 -22.72
C ASP A 194 11.75 -18.16 -24.20
N GLY A 195 11.29 -17.04 -24.79
CA GLY A 195 10.81 -17.01 -26.18
C GLY A 195 9.39 -17.58 -26.39
N VAL A 196 8.64 -17.81 -25.31
CA VAL A 196 7.23 -18.25 -25.37
C VAL A 196 6.32 -17.13 -24.86
N ASP A 197 5.38 -16.72 -25.70
CA ASP A 197 4.34 -15.74 -25.35
C ASP A 197 3.38 -16.33 -24.31
N GLN A 198 3.16 -15.58 -23.24
CA GLN A 198 2.29 -15.92 -22.13
C GLN A 198 1.50 -14.70 -21.67
N LYS A 199 0.36 -14.95 -21.02
CA LYS A 199 -0.42 -13.91 -20.34
C LYS A 199 0.00 -13.84 -18.88
N TYR A 200 0.26 -12.63 -18.40
CA TYR A 200 0.52 -12.37 -16.99
C TYR A 200 -0.64 -11.55 -16.40
N LEU A 201 -1.35 -12.15 -15.44
CA LEU A 201 -2.52 -11.58 -14.79
C LEU A 201 -2.14 -10.95 -13.45
N THR A 202 -2.42 -9.66 -13.32
CA THR A 202 -2.26 -8.91 -12.06
C THR A 202 -3.62 -8.49 -11.52
N CYS A 203 -3.83 -8.71 -10.23
CA CYS A 203 -5.07 -8.46 -9.52
C CYS A 203 -4.88 -7.35 -8.49
N GLY A 204 -5.77 -6.36 -8.47
CA GLY A 204 -5.87 -5.37 -7.41
C GLY A 204 -6.91 -5.78 -6.36
N LEU A 205 -6.47 -5.96 -5.12
CA LEU A 205 -7.30 -6.38 -4.00
C LEU A 205 -7.35 -5.31 -2.91
N VAL A 206 -8.51 -5.19 -2.26
CA VAL A 206 -8.71 -4.24 -1.16
C VAL A 206 -9.27 -4.96 0.06
N PHE A 207 -8.67 -4.67 1.22
CA PHE A 207 -9.25 -4.90 2.53
C PHE A 207 -9.88 -3.59 3.02
N GLU A 208 -11.18 -3.61 3.28
CA GLU A 208 -11.94 -2.48 3.83
C GLU A 208 -12.23 -2.74 5.31
N PRO A 209 -11.71 -1.93 6.26
CA PRO A 209 -12.09 -2.03 7.66
C PRO A 209 -13.55 -1.63 7.87
N GLU A 210 -14.22 -2.19 8.88
CA GLU A 210 -15.58 -1.72 9.24
C GLU A 210 -15.55 -0.25 9.68
N ASN A 211 -16.51 0.54 9.19
CA ASN A 211 -16.61 1.98 9.45
C ASN A 211 -15.40 2.80 8.97
N THR A 212 -14.89 2.54 7.76
CA THR A 212 -13.95 3.46 7.09
C THR A 212 -14.56 4.87 7.01
N TYR A 213 -13.93 5.88 7.63
CA TYR A 213 -14.41 7.26 7.61
C TYR A 213 -13.65 8.09 6.58
N TYR A 214 -14.36 8.60 5.58
CA TYR A 214 -13.79 9.54 4.61
C TYR A 214 -14.04 10.98 5.07
N LYS A 215 -12.96 11.72 5.37
CA LYS A 215 -13.04 13.19 5.36
C LYS A 215 -12.97 13.62 3.89
N CYS A 216 -14.12 13.76 3.24
CA CYS A 216 -14.18 14.55 2.02
C CYS A 216 -13.74 15.98 2.35
N GLY A 217 -12.94 16.58 1.45
CA GLY A 217 -12.62 18.00 1.50
C GLY A 217 -13.88 18.88 1.53
N PRO A 218 -13.74 20.21 1.70
CA PRO A 218 -14.75 21.10 2.28
C PRO A 218 -16.09 21.27 1.52
N THR A 219 -16.39 20.48 0.48
CA THR A 219 -17.61 20.65 -0.32
C THR A 219 -18.48 19.43 -0.56
N HIS A 220 -18.14 18.20 -0.14
CA HIS A 220 -19.05 17.06 -0.38
C HIS A 220 -19.14 16.10 0.80
N ALA A 221 -20.34 15.55 1.00
CA ALA A 221 -20.82 14.91 2.22
C ALA A 221 -20.02 13.67 2.68
N VAL A 222 -20.02 13.44 3.99
CA VAL A 222 -19.55 12.21 4.64
C VAL A 222 -20.46 11.05 4.22
N VAL A 223 -19.93 10.10 3.45
CA VAL A 223 -20.62 8.83 3.17
C VAL A 223 -20.09 7.79 4.14
N ALA A 224 -20.87 7.50 5.19
CA ALA A 224 -20.70 6.29 5.98
C ALA A 224 -21.37 5.13 5.22
N ILE A 225 -20.59 4.13 4.83
CA ILE A 225 -21.14 2.84 4.39
C ILE A 225 -21.49 2.05 5.64
N SER A 226 -22.75 2.12 6.09
CA SER A 226 -23.30 1.19 7.09
C SER A 226 -24.26 0.22 6.42
N GLU A 227 -23.93 -1.06 6.41
CA GLU A 227 -24.91 -2.11 6.11
C GLU A 227 -25.85 -2.25 7.31
N THR A 228 -27.04 -1.66 7.22
CA THR A 228 -28.15 -2.01 8.12
C THR A 228 -28.85 -3.25 7.58
N VAL A 229 -28.63 -4.39 8.23
CA VAL A 229 -29.43 -5.61 8.03
C VAL A 229 -30.74 -5.46 8.80
N ASP A 230 -31.83 -5.15 8.12
CA ASP A 230 -33.17 -5.19 8.71
C ASP A 230 -33.70 -6.64 8.68
N LYS A 231 -33.88 -7.25 9.86
CA LYS A 231 -34.24 -8.67 9.99
C LYS A 231 -35.73 -8.96 9.72
N HIS A 232 -36.55 -7.99 9.31
CA HIS A 232 -37.97 -8.23 9.05
C HIS A 232 -38.46 -7.63 7.72
N LYS A 233 -38.09 -8.28 6.61
CA LYS A 233 -38.90 -8.56 5.39
C LYS A 233 -37.93 -8.82 4.23
N GLY A 234 -38.02 -10.01 3.61
CA GLY A 234 -37.15 -10.44 2.52
C GLY A 234 -37.36 -9.67 1.21
N ARG A 235 -36.78 -8.46 1.11
CA ARG A 235 -36.61 -7.76 -0.17
C ARG A 235 -35.45 -6.76 -0.08
N THR A 236 -34.42 -6.95 -0.89
CA THR A 236 -33.35 -5.98 -1.11
C THR A 236 -33.82 -4.91 -2.09
N THR A 237 -33.80 -3.65 -1.69
CA THR A 237 -33.90 -2.50 -2.60
C THR A 237 -32.78 -1.52 -2.28
N SER A 238 -31.84 -1.37 -3.19
CA SER A 238 -30.84 -0.30 -3.18
C SER A 238 -31.49 1.00 -3.64
N GLY A 239 -31.69 1.95 -2.73
CA GLY A 239 -32.21 3.27 -3.05
C GLY A 239 -31.66 4.32 -2.09
N GLY A 240 -30.61 5.04 -2.51
CA GLY A 240 -30.14 6.22 -1.81
C GLY A 240 -31.09 7.39 -2.06
N TYR A 241 -31.72 7.91 -1.00
CA TYR A 241 -32.54 9.12 -1.06
C TYR A 241 -31.74 10.33 -0.54
N CYS A 242 -31.53 11.32 -1.40
CA CYS A 242 -30.99 12.62 -1.02
C CYS A 242 -32.15 13.58 -0.70
N ARG A 243 -32.32 13.99 0.57
CA ARG A 243 -33.24 15.09 0.92
C ARG A 243 -32.47 16.42 0.83
N GLN A 244 -32.73 17.19 -0.22
CA GLN A 244 -32.34 18.59 -0.28
C GLN A 244 -33.20 19.40 0.70
N ALA A 245 -32.56 20.07 1.67
CA ALA A 245 -33.20 21.07 2.49
C ALA A 245 -33.30 22.39 1.70
N SER A 246 -34.52 22.79 1.35
CA SER A 246 -34.83 24.07 0.73
C SER A 246 -34.74 25.20 1.75
N GLY A 247 -33.76 26.09 1.61
CA GLY A 247 -33.73 27.40 2.28
C GLY A 247 -34.16 28.52 1.33
N ARG A 248 -35.38 29.06 1.51
CA ARG A 248 -35.73 30.44 1.14
C ARG A 248 -34.98 31.37 2.10
N GLY A 249 -34.42 32.54 1.80
CA GLY A 249 -34.43 33.45 0.66
C GLY A 249 -34.16 34.85 1.25
N ALA A 250 -33.36 35.70 0.61
CA ALA A 250 -33.44 37.16 0.72
C ALA A 250 -32.49 37.81 -0.30
N ALA A 251 -33.04 38.77 -1.04
CA ALA A 251 -32.44 39.50 -2.14
C ALA A 251 -31.71 40.77 -1.69
N ALA A 252 -30.70 41.20 -2.46
CA ALA A 252 -30.38 42.60 -2.74
C ALA A 252 -29.53 42.66 -4.02
N GLY A 253 -29.86 43.56 -4.95
CA GLY A 253 -29.26 43.63 -6.29
C GLY A 253 -28.52 44.94 -6.58
N ARG A 254 -28.01 44.99 -7.83
CA ARG A 254 -27.48 46.13 -8.63
C ARG A 254 -26.16 46.74 -8.13
N GLU A 255 -25.26 47.29 -8.94
CA GLU A 255 -24.93 47.33 -10.37
C GLU A 255 -23.53 48.00 -10.46
N ALA A 256 -22.78 47.66 -11.52
CA ALA A 256 -21.76 48.47 -12.23
C ALA A 256 -20.59 49.17 -11.48
N GLY A 257 -19.38 48.94 -12.02
CA GLY A 257 -18.22 49.81 -11.80
C GLY A 257 -16.93 49.25 -12.43
N GLN A 258 -16.70 49.57 -13.71
CA GLN A 258 -15.40 49.41 -14.37
C GLN A 258 -14.38 50.38 -13.76
N HIS A 259 -13.14 49.92 -13.52
CA HIS A 259 -11.96 50.79 -13.61
C HIS A 259 -10.68 49.97 -13.86
N GLN A 260 -9.91 50.44 -14.84
CA GLN A 260 -8.55 50.02 -15.18
C GLN A 260 -7.55 50.44 -14.10
N GLY A 261 -6.42 49.72 -13.98
CA GLY A 261 -5.28 50.17 -13.18
C GLY A 261 -4.15 49.15 -13.10
N ALA A 262 -3.00 49.51 -13.68
CA ALA A 262 -1.76 48.75 -13.76
C ALA A 262 -1.02 48.60 -12.42
N GLY A 263 -0.05 47.68 -12.36
CA GLY A 263 1.14 47.86 -11.50
C GLY A 263 1.65 46.63 -10.74
N GLY A 264 2.79 46.11 -11.22
CA GLY A 264 3.90 45.46 -10.52
C GLY A 264 3.78 44.99 -9.06
N SER A 265 4.16 43.74 -8.81
CA SER A 265 5.49 43.40 -8.22
C SER A 265 5.50 41.95 -7.72
N ARG A 266 6.51 41.20 -8.20
CA ARG A 266 6.94 39.93 -7.63
C ARG A 266 7.50 40.20 -6.23
N GLY A 267 7.00 39.49 -5.22
CA GLY A 267 7.56 39.45 -3.89
C GLY A 267 7.35 38.06 -3.29
N GLU A 268 8.43 37.31 -3.18
CA GLU A 268 8.54 36.02 -2.51
C GLU A 268 7.91 36.06 -1.12
N ARG A 269 7.06 35.07 -0.79
CA ARG A 269 6.80 34.60 0.58
C ARG A 269 5.98 33.31 0.50
N GLY A 270 6.60 32.18 0.82
CA GLY A 270 5.88 30.90 0.83
C GLY A 270 6.68 29.62 1.06
N ARG A 271 7.89 29.66 1.65
CA ARG A 271 8.57 28.45 2.16
C ARG A 271 8.50 28.45 3.68
N GLY A 272 7.42 27.91 4.24
CA GLY A 272 7.25 27.85 5.70
C GLY A 272 6.15 26.93 6.21
N ALA A 273 5.14 26.60 5.39
CA ALA A 273 4.00 25.79 5.85
C ALA A 273 4.13 24.28 5.58
N ALA A 274 4.90 23.84 4.57
CA ALA A 274 4.98 22.43 4.18
C ALA A 274 5.75 21.55 5.19
N ALA A 275 6.80 22.08 5.84
CA ALA A 275 7.66 21.32 6.74
C ALA A 275 7.07 21.06 8.15
N ALA A 276 5.96 21.73 8.49
CA ALA A 276 5.25 21.52 9.75
C ALA A 276 4.20 20.40 9.65
N GLY A 277 3.54 20.26 8.48
CA GLY A 277 2.56 19.20 8.24
C GLY A 277 3.19 17.80 8.21
N GLN A 278 4.35 17.65 7.58
CA GLN A 278 5.07 16.37 7.46
C GLN A 278 5.63 15.84 8.79
N ARG A 279 5.97 16.74 9.74
CA ARG A 279 6.45 16.33 11.07
C ARG A 279 5.35 15.78 11.97
N VAL A 280 4.13 16.28 11.83
CA VAL A 280 2.98 15.85 12.66
C VAL A 280 2.48 14.47 12.23
N THR A 281 2.52 14.14 10.94
CA THR A 281 2.10 12.82 10.41
C THR A 281 3.10 11.71 10.72
N GLY A 282 4.41 11.96 10.60
CA GLY A 282 5.45 10.98 10.98
C GLY A 282 5.45 10.65 12.49
N LEU A 283 5.13 11.62 13.34
CA LEU A 283 4.93 11.40 14.78
C LEU A 283 3.71 10.51 15.08
N ALA A 284 2.64 10.61 14.29
CA ALA A 284 1.44 9.79 14.43
C ALA A 284 1.70 8.32 14.03
N ALA A 285 2.42 8.07 12.94
CA ALA A 285 2.81 6.71 12.52
C ALA A 285 3.71 6.03 13.58
N ASN A 286 4.66 6.79 14.15
CA ASN A 286 5.55 6.29 15.21
C ASN A 286 4.79 6.07 16.54
N GLN A 287 3.79 6.90 16.85
CA GLN A 287 2.88 6.66 17.99
C GLN A 287 1.93 5.49 17.77
N ALA A 288 1.43 5.27 16.56
CA ALA A 288 0.61 4.10 16.21
C ALA A 288 1.43 2.81 16.34
N GLN A 289 2.67 2.80 15.82
CA GLN A 289 3.61 1.71 16.00
C GLN A 289 3.91 1.43 17.47
N ARG A 290 4.14 2.47 18.30
CA ARG A 290 4.30 2.30 19.75
C ARG A 290 3.04 1.77 20.44
N ARG A 291 1.85 2.28 20.12
CA ARG A 291 0.58 1.82 20.70
C ARG A 291 0.26 0.37 20.31
N ILE A 292 0.61 -0.05 19.10
CA ILE A 292 0.45 -1.45 18.64
C ILE A 292 1.44 -2.36 19.39
N LEU A 293 2.72 -1.97 19.50
CA LEU A 293 3.73 -2.73 20.25
C LEU A 293 3.42 -2.81 21.75
N GLU A 294 3.00 -1.71 22.37
CA GLU A 294 2.59 -1.64 23.78
C GLU A 294 1.29 -2.42 24.03
N GLY A 295 0.36 -2.41 23.08
CA GLY A 295 -0.88 -3.20 23.12
C GLY A 295 -0.63 -4.70 23.04
N GLN A 296 0.38 -5.15 22.29
CA GLN A 296 0.81 -6.55 22.23
C GLN A 296 1.49 -7.01 23.53
N HIS A 297 2.20 -6.12 24.23
CA HIS A 297 2.78 -6.42 25.55
C HIS A 297 1.71 -6.59 26.64
N ARG A 298 0.64 -5.79 26.63
CA ARG A 298 -0.45 -5.89 27.63
C ARG A 298 -1.30 -7.16 27.51
N ARG A 299 -1.42 -7.77 26.32
CA ARG A 299 -2.20 -9.01 26.14
C ARG A 299 -1.48 -10.29 26.60
N ARG A 300 -0.20 -10.22 27.00
CA ARG A 300 0.57 -11.36 27.55
C ARG A 300 0.54 -11.44 29.09
N GLY A 301 -0.24 -10.60 29.76
CA GLY A 301 -0.26 -10.46 31.22
C GLY A 301 -1.36 -11.24 31.98
N TRP A 302 -2.11 -12.13 31.34
CA TRP A 302 -3.07 -13.00 32.05
C TRP A 302 -2.46 -14.39 32.25
N VAL A 303 -1.68 -14.53 33.33
CA VAL A 303 -1.35 -15.83 33.93
C VAL A 303 -2.43 -16.11 34.97
N MET A 304 -3.27 -17.11 34.74
CA MET A 304 -4.16 -17.65 35.76
C MET A 304 -3.33 -18.52 36.70
N HIS A 305 -3.46 -18.26 38.01
CA HIS A 305 -3.13 -19.18 39.10
C HIS A 305 -4.04 -20.41 39.07
#